data_AF-A0A7X7ZJ28-F1
#
_entry.id   AF-A0A7X7ZJ28-F1
#
_cell.length_a   1.000
_cell.length_b   1.000
_cell.length_c   1.000
_cell.angle_alpha   90.00
_cell.angle_beta   90.00
_cell.angle_gamma   90.00
#
_symmetry.space_group_name_H-M   'P 1'
#
loop_
_entity.id
_entity.type
_entity.pdbx_description
1 polymer ?
#
loop_
_entity_poly.entity_id
_entity_poly.type
_entity_poly.pdbx_seq_one_letter_code
_entity_poly.pdbx_strand_id
1 'polypeptide(L)'
;MRKKTLIVLGVFLAFFVIQGCTSAPEKTLLKKYFNAVTMNDNDTMSSMALEPFQPELGSWKIVSIGEEKIEPASLPQLNAAEIEAKKAQDAQIGPTIDADTAVKDAQFEMDTTRSASAKAALKKQVNELQAKYEAENAKMQELKRVYNAAKTAAAAEEEMTMFSLGARELPTVRELVGDVHSKIVEIAVTNRAGATKNYRLEMKQYLLRDEANKIPHRGRWVIIRFEPLA
;
A
#
# COMPACT_ATOMS: atom_id res chain seq x y z
N MET A 1 30.73 -16.67 -55.58
CA MET A 1 29.61 -17.11 -54.72
C MET A 1 30.14 -17.34 -53.29
N ARG A 2 30.40 -16.39 -52.37
CA ARG A 2 29.87 -15.07 -52.01
C ARG A 2 28.35 -15.06 -51.84
N LYS A 3 27.85 -15.49 -50.67
CA LYS A 3 26.54 -15.18 -50.03
C LYS A 3 26.16 -16.18 -48.91
N LYS A 4 27.03 -16.49 -47.92
CA LYS A 4 26.59 -17.25 -46.71
C LYS A 4 27.28 -16.88 -45.39
N THR A 5 28.35 -16.08 -45.40
CA THR A 5 29.15 -15.77 -44.20
C THR A 5 28.81 -14.44 -43.51
N LEU A 6 27.81 -13.70 -43.99
CA LEU A 6 27.46 -12.36 -43.45
C LEU A 6 26.35 -12.37 -42.38
N ILE A 7 25.79 -13.54 -42.05
CA ILE A 7 24.69 -13.63 -41.07
C ILE A 7 25.20 -13.98 -39.65
N VAL A 8 26.42 -14.49 -39.52
CA VAL A 8 26.94 -14.94 -38.20
C VAL A 8 27.64 -13.83 -37.41
N LEU A 9 28.02 -12.72 -38.06
CA LEU A 9 28.68 -11.59 -37.38
C LEU A 9 27.71 -10.47 -36.93
N GLY A 10 26.47 -10.47 -37.44
CA GLY A 10 25.44 -9.48 -37.07
C GLY A 10 24.61 -9.87 -35.83
N VAL A 11 24.62 -11.14 -35.44
CA VAL A 11 23.86 -11.65 -34.28
C VAL A 11 24.65 -11.51 -32.97
N PHE A 12 25.98 -11.41 -33.03
CA PHE A 12 26.83 -11.22 -31.84
C PHE A 12 26.92 -9.77 -31.35
N LEU A 13 26.56 -8.78 -32.18
CA LEU A 13 26.56 -7.36 -31.78
C LEU A 13 25.25 -6.90 -31.10
N ALA A 14 24.18 -7.70 -31.17
CA ALA A 14 22.90 -7.35 -30.56
C ALA A 14 22.79 -7.74 -29.07
N PHE A 15 23.76 -8.48 -28.52
CA PHE A 15 23.74 -8.95 -27.13
C PHE A 15 24.54 -8.08 -26.14
N PHE A 16 25.13 -6.97 -26.61
CA PHE A 16 26.02 -6.13 -25.78
C PHE A 16 25.43 -4.77 -25.34
N VAL A 17 24.10 -4.57 -25.45
CA VAL A 17 23.45 -3.31 -25.02
C VAL A 17 22.81 -3.42 -23.63
N ILE A 18 22.94 -4.55 -22.93
CA ILE A 18 22.59 -4.65 -21.50
C ILE A 18 23.84 -4.47 -20.63
N GLN A 19 24.71 -3.50 -20.97
CA GLN A 19 25.46 -2.83 -19.93
C GLN A 19 24.53 -1.82 -19.30
N GLY A 20 23.61 -2.32 -18.48
CA GLY A 20 22.91 -1.49 -17.52
C GLY A 20 23.99 -0.76 -16.73
N CYS A 21 24.10 0.54 -16.95
CA CYS A 21 24.69 1.47 -16.00
C CYS A 21 23.85 1.38 -14.72
N THR A 22 24.00 0.29 -13.97
CA THR A 22 23.39 0.13 -12.67
C THR A 22 24.14 1.08 -11.77
N SER A 23 23.61 2.29 -11.60
CA SER A 23 23.78 2.95 -10.32
C SER A 23 23.45 1.89 -9.26
N ALA A 24 24.29 1.74 -8.24
CA ALA A 24 23.98 0.89 -7.09
C ALA A 24 23.28 1.79 -6.06
N PRO A 25 21.97 2.10 -6.23
CA PRO A 25 21.27 3.03 -5.35
C PRO A 25 21.32 2.57 -3.90
N GLU A 26 21.35 1.25 -3.67
CA GLU A 26 21.35 0.61 -2.35
C GLU A 26 22.61 1.00 -1.57
N LYS A 27 23.79 0.86 -2.19
CA LYS A 27 25.07 1.20 -1.54
C LYS A 27 25.12 2.68 -1.16
N THR A 28 24.68 3.54 -2.07
CA THR A 28 24.74 4.99 -1.86
C THR A 28 23.74 5.44 -0.79
N LEU A 29 22.49 4.94 -0.87
CA LEU A 29 21.43 5.27 0.08
C LEU A 29 21.76 4.76 1.48
N LEU A 30 22.13 3.48 1.61
CA LEU A 30 22.45 2.87 2.91
C LEU A 30 23.69 3.53 3.55
N LYS A 31 24.70 3.90 2.75
CA LYS A 31 25.85 4.64 3.26
C LYS A 31 25.45 6.00 3.85
N LYS A 32 24.57 6.75 3.17
CA LYS A 32 24.06 8.03 3.69
C LYS A 32 23.20 7.81 4.93
N TYR A 33 22.30 6.82 4.90
CA TYR A 33 21.42 6.46 6.00
C TYR A 33 22.20 6.11 7.27
N PHE A 34 23.14 5.16 7.19
CA PHE A 34 23.90 4.75 8.36
C PHE A 34 24.92 5.81 8.82
N ASN A 35 25.36 6.71 7.95
CA ASN A 35 26.08 7.90 8.39
C ASN A 35 25.18 8.80 9.26
N ALA A 36 23.95 9.06 8.82
CA ALA A 36 22.98 9.80 9.64
C ALA A 36 22.69 9.11 10.98
N VAL A 37 22.60 7.77 11.00
CA VAL A 37 22.51 6.99 12.26
C VAL A 37 23.71 7.26 13.18
N THR A 38 24.94 7.26 12.65
CA THR A 38 26.13 7.56 13.48
C THR A 38 26.14 8.98 14.03
N MET A 39 25.57 9.93 13.30
CA MET A 39 25.50 11.35 13.68
C MET A 39 24.28 11.67 14.55
N ASN A 40 23.38 10.71 14.79
CA ASN A 40 22.06 10.91 15.40
C ASN A 40 21.23 11.99 14.68
N ASP A 41 21.34 12.05 13.35
CA ASP A 41 20.62 13.00 12.52
C ASP A 41 19.27 12.42 12.09
N ASN A 42 18.25 12.66 12.93
CA ASN A 42 16.89 12.15 12.74
C ASN A 42 16.20 12.75 11.51
N ASP A 43 16.49 14.01 11.17
CA ASP A 43 15.88 14.69 10.03
C ASP A 43 16.37 14.06 8.72
N THR A 44 17.68 13.83 8.62
CA THR A 44 18.26 13.15 7.47
C THR A 44 17.76 11.70 7.36
N MET A 45 17.68 10.95 8.47
CA MET A 45 17.11 9.59 8.45
C MET A 45 15.66 9.58 7.95
N SER A 46 14.82 10.49 8.47
CA SER A 46 13.41 10.63 8.09
C SER A 46 13.19 11.10 6.66
N SER A 47 14.20 11.68 6.01
CA SER A 47 14.15 12.00 4.58
C SER A 47 14.43 10.82 3.65
N MET A 48 15.02 9.74 4.17
CA MET A 48 15.47 8.57 3.41
C MET A 48 14.66 7.31 3.70
N ALA A 49 14.18 7.15 4.94
CA ALA A 49 13.36 6.02 5.37
C ALA A 49 11.98 6.50 5.81
N LEU A 50 10.93 5.83 5.33
CA LEU A 50 9.56 6.11 5.72
C LEU A 50 9.33 5.72 7.18
N GLU A 51 9.88 4.56 7.58
CA GLU A 51 9.96 4.13 8.97
C GLU A 51 11.43 4.14 9.43
N PRO A 52 11.94 5.27 9.97
CA PRO A 52 13.32 5.36 10.45
C PRO A 52 13.60 4.39 11.60
N PHE A 53 14.72 3.69 11.47
CA PHE A 53 15.27 2.79 12.46
C PHE A 53 16.68 3.21 12.86
N GLN A 54 16.90 3.43 14.16
CA GLN A 54 18.18 3.86 14.71
C GLN A 54 18.78 2.77 15.63
N PRO A 55 19.52 1.79 15.08
CA PRO A 55 20.19 0.78 15.88
C PRO A 55 21.39 1.38 16.62
N GLU A 56 21.82 0.72 17.69
CA GLU A 56 23.17 0.91 18.20
C GLU A 56 24.19 0.44 17.16
N LEU A 57 24.82 1.39 16.47
CA LEU A 57 25.66 1.11 15.31
C LEU A 57 27.15 1.13 15.68
N GLY A 58 27.80 -0.02 15.52
CA GLY A 58 29.27 -0.12 15.43
C GLY A 58 29.73 -0.19 13.97
N SER A 59 29.19 -1.14 13.21
CA SER A 59 29.41 -1.26 11.76
C SER A 59 28.21 -1.89 11.06
N TRP A 60 28.16 -1.79 9.73
CA TRP A 60 27.13 -2.45 8.93
C TRP A 60 27.72 -2.94 7.61
N LYS A 61 27.07 -3.94 7.00
CA LYS A 61 27.38 -4.42 5.65
C LYS A 61 26.13 -4.92 4.95
N ILE A 62 26.15 -4.87 3.62
CA ILE A 62 25.14 -5.54 2.79
C ILE A 62 25.47 -7.04 2.76
N VAL A 63 24.48 -7.87 3.06
CA VAL A 63 24.55 -9.34 2.98
C VAL A 63 24.11 -9.80 1.60
N SER A 64 22.95 -9.33 1.13
CA SER A 64 22.40 -9.70 -0.17
C SER A 64 21.60 -8.52 -0.76
N ILE A 65 21.51 -8.50 -2.09
CA ILE A 65 20.65 -7.58 -2.84
C ILE A 65 19.78 -8.47 -3.73
N GLY A 66 18.46 -8.39 -3.55
CA GLY A 66 17.49 -9.07 -4.37
C GLY A 66 17.36 -8.43 -5.76
N GLU A 67 16.72 -9.16 -6.67
CA GLU A 67 16.43 -8.67 -8.01
C GLU A 67 15.48 -7.46 -7.97
N GLU A 68 15.67 -6.56 -8.93
CA GLU A 68 14.78 -5.43 -9.14
C GLU A 68 13.46 -5.92 -9.73
N LYS A 69 12.36 -5.64 -9.04
CA LYS A 69 11.02 -5.85 -9.57
C LYS A 69 10.46 -4.52 -10.04
N ILE A 70 9.92 -4.52 -11.25
CA ILE A 70 9.26 -3.35 -11.84
C ILE A 70 7.80 -3.73 -12.04
N GLU A 71 6.93 -3.01 -11.34
CA GLU A 71 5.49 -3.26 -11.34
C GLU A 71 4.75 -1.96 -11.66
N PRO A 72 3.58 -2.01 -12.32
CA PRO A 72 2.80 -0.81 -12.55
C PRO A 72 2.36 -0.19 -11.23
N ALA A 73 2.26 1.15 -11.20
CA ALA A 73 1.76 1.87 -10.04
C ALA A 73 0.38 1.38 -9.63
N SER A 74 0.26 0.94 -8.38
CA SER A 74 -0.98 0.36 -7.82
C SER A 74 -1.94 1.44 -7.31
N LEU A 75 -1.44 2.64 -7.00
CA LEU A 75 -2.25 3.70 -6.39
C LEU A 75 -3.51 4.08 -7.19
N PRO A 76 -3.49 4.20 -8.54
CA PRO A 76 -4.71 4.44 -9.30
C PRO A 76 -5.75 3.33 -9.15
N GLN A 77 -5.30 2.07 -9.09
CA GLN A 77 -6.18 0.91 -8.92
C GLN A 77 -6.76 0.86 -7.51
N LEU A 78 -5.94 1.17 -6.49
CA LEU A 78 -6.37 1.28 -5.10
C LEU A 78 -7.38 2.42 -4.91
N ASN A 79 -7.18 3.55 -5.58
CA ASN A 79 -8.11 4.67 -5.56
C ASN A 79 -9.47 4.29 -6.19
N ALA A 80 -9.46 3.58 -7.32
CA ALA A 80 -10.69 3.07 -7.93
C ALA A 80 -11.42 2.10 -6.99
N ALA A 81 -10.69 1.18 -6.36
CA ALA A 81 -11.24 0.24 -5.38
C ALA A 81 -11.82 0.94 -4.14
N GLU A 82 -11.17 1.99 -3.63
CA GLU A 82 -11.70 2.80 -2.52
C GLU A 82 -13.03 3.48 -2.92
N ILE A 83 -13.08 4.10 -4.10
CA ILE A 83 -14.28 4.78 -4.62
C ILE A 83 -15.44 3.78 -4.79
N GLU A 84 -15.17 2.60 -5.34
CA GLU A 84 -16.18 1.55 -5.51
C GLU A 84 -16.68 1.01 -4.17
N ALA A 85 -15.77 0.73 -3.23
CA ALA A 85 -16.13 0.27 -1.89
C ALA A 85 -16.97 1.31 -1.14
N LYS A 86 -16.63 2.61 -1.28
CA LYS A 86 -17.42 3.70 -0.71
C LYS A 86 -18.83 3.75 -1.30
N LYS A 87 -18.95 3.67 -2.62
CA LYS A 87 -20.26 3.65 -3.31
C LYS A 87 -21.12 2.48 -2.84
N ALA A 88 -20.52 1.29 -2.71
CA ALA A 88 -21.22 0.10 -2.22
C ALA A 88 -21.69 0.27 -0.77
N GLN A 89 -20.84 0.80 0.10
CA GLN A 89 -21.20 1.14 1.48
C GLN A 89 -22.36 2.15 1.52
N ASP A 90 -22.25 3.26 0.80
CA ASP A 90 -23.24 4.33 0.79
C ASP A 90 -24.60 3.82 0.26
N ALA A 91 -24.59 2.95 -0.75
CA ALA A 91 -25.80 2.31 -1.27
C ALA A 91 -26.50 1.39 -0.25
N GLN A 92 -25.74 0.80 0.69
CA GLN A 92 -26.28 -0.08 1.73
C GLN A 92 -26.87 0.68 2.94
N ILE A 93 -26.60 1.99 3.06
CA ILE A 93 -27.08 2.80 4.20
C ILE A 93 -28.61 2.84 4.24
N GLY A 94 -29.25 3.17 3.12
CA GLY A 94 -30.72 3.22 2.99
C GLY A 94 -31.39 1.91 3.40
N PRO A 95 -31.06 0.76 2.77
CA PRO A 95 -31.61 -0.54 3.13
C PRO A 95 -31.46 -0.90 4.61
N THR A 96 -30.33 -0.54 5.24
CA THR A 96 -30.10 -0.82 6.66
C THR A 96 -30.98 0.03 7.57
N ILE A 97 -31.14 1.32 7.24
CA ILE A 97 -32.01 2.26 7.99
C ILE A 97 -33.48 1.88 7.81
N ASP A 98 -33.90 1.53 6.60
CA ASP A 98 -35.28 1.11 6.31
C ASP A 98 -35.64 -0.15 7.08
N ALA A 99 -34.74 -1.13 7.14
CA ALA A 99 -34.94 -2.35 7.91
C ALA A 99 -35.00 -2.08 9.43
N ASP A 100 -34.12 -1.22 9.96
CA ASP A 100 -34.15 -0.79 11.37
C ASP A 100 -35.45 -0.05 11.73
N THR A 101 -35.89 0.85 10.84
CA THR A 101 -37.15 1.59 11.00
C THR A 101 -38.34 0.64 11.02
N ALA A 102 -38.40 -0.32 10.10
CA ALA A 102 -39.48 -1.31 10.08
C ALA A 102 -39.55 -2.15 11.37
N VAL A 103 -38.41 -2.53 11.94
CA VAL A 103 -38.36 -3.20 13.25
C VAL A 103 -38.93 -2.31 14.34
N LYS A 104 -38.50 -1.05 14.42
CA LYS A 104 -38.94 -0.09 15.43
C LYS A 104 -40.43 0.21 15.35
N ASP A 105 -40.96 0.37 14.14
CA ASP A 105 -42.39 0.61 13.92
C ASP A 105 -43.23 -0.59 14.38
N ALA A 106 -42.83 -1.81 14.01
CA ALA A 106 -43.52 -3.04 14.44
C ALA A 106 -43.41 -3.26 15.96
N GLN A 107 -42.26 -2.92 16.55
CA GLN A 107 -42.05 -2.97 18.00
C GLN A 107 -42.96 -1.97 18.72
N PHE A 108 -43.08 -0.74 18.21
CA PHE A 108 -43.98 0.28 18.74
C PHE A 108 -45.46 -0.15 18.66
N GLU A 109 -45.88 -0.75 17.55
CA GLU A 109 -47.24 -1.29 17.39
C GLU A 109 -47.52 -2.42 18.40
N MET A 110 -46.53 -3.31 18.62
CA MET A 110 -46.65 -4.38 19.62
C MET A 110 -46.79 -3.84 21.05
N ASP A 111 -46.03 -2.81 21.39
CA ASP A 111 -46.00 -2.22 22.74
C ASP A 111 -47.29 -1.43 23.05
N THR A 112 -47.88 -0.79 22.03
CA THR A 112 -49.13 -0.01 22.16
C THR A 112 -50.40 -0.87 22.11
N THR A 113 -50.31 -2.09 21.56
CA THR A 113 -51.43 -3.03 21.46
C THR A 113 -51.84 -3.57 22.83
N ARG A 114 -53.16 -3.63 23.13
CA ARG A 114 -53.69 -4.19 24.40
C ARG A 114 -54.08 -5.67 24.32
N SER A 115 -54.32 -6.19 23.12
CA SER A 115 -54.78 -7.58 22.92
C SER A 115 -53.61 -8.59 22.96
N ALA A 116 -53.73 -9.62 23.79
CA ALA A 116 -52.70 -10.65 23.92
C ALA A 116 -52.51 -11.49 22.64
N SER A 117 -53.58 -11.78 21.90
CA SER A 117 -53.49 -12.52 20.64
C SER A 117 -52.82 -11.70 19.53
N ALA A 118 -53.11 -10.39 19.47
CA ALA A 118 -52.47 -9.47 18.54
C ALA A 118 -50.98 -9.28 18.85
N LYS A 119 -50.60 -9.19 20.14
CA LYS A 119 -49.18 -9.19 20.56
C LYS A 119 -48.43 -10.43 20.09
N ALA A 120 -49.04 -11.61 20.15
CA ALA A 120 -48.39 -12.85 19.71
C ALA A 120 -48.13 -12.87 18.18
N ALA A 121 -49.03 -12.27 17.39
CA ALA A 121 -48.84 -12.12 15.95
C ALA A 121 -47.74 -11.07 15.62
N LEU A 122 -47.81 -9.90 16.25
CA LEU A 122 -46.81 -8.83 16.08
C LEU A 122 -45.41 -9.27 16.53
N LYS A 123 -45.31 -10.10 17.58
CA LYS A 123 -44.02 -10.68 17.99
C LYS A 123 -43.38 -11.52 16.89
N LYS A 124 -44.16 -12.29 16.12
CA LYS A 124 -43.63 -13.05 14.97
C LYS A 124 -43.14 -12.10 13.88
N GLN A 125 -43.91 -11.06 13.58
CA GLN A 125 -43.55 -10.03 12.61
C GLN A 125 -42.28 -9.26 13.02
N VAL A 126 -42.14 -8.86 14.29
CA VAL A 126 -40.92 -8.24 14.82
C VAL A 126 -39.73 -9.17 14.65
N ASN A 127 -39.85 -10.45 14.98
CA ASN A 127 -38.75 -11.41 14.80
C ASN A 127 -38.35 -11.56 13.32
N GLU A 128 -39.31 -11.58 12.39
CA GLU A 128 -39.04 -11.66 10.95
C GLU A 128 -38.36 -10.39 10.43
N LEU A 129 -38.80 -9.21 10.86
CA LEU A 129 -38.18 -7.93 10.50
C LEU A 129 -36.78 -7.79 11.14
N GLN A 130 -36.62 -8.27 12.37
CA GLN A 130 -35.34 -8.30 13.07
C GLN A 130 -34.32 -9.15 12.32
N ALA A 131 -34.71 -10.33 11.83
CA ALA A 131 -33.85 -11.17 11.01
C ALA A 131 -33.43 -10.48 9.69
N LYS A 132 -34.34 -9.71 9.06
CA LYS A 132 -34.00 -8.91 7.87
C LYS A 132 -33.03 -7.77 8.21
N TYR A 133 -33.26 -7.06 9.30
CA TYR A 133 -32.35 -6.02 9.78
C TYR A 133 -30.96 -6.59 10.07
N GLU A 134 -30.86 -7.74 10.74
CA GLU A 134 -29.58 -8.39 11.02
C GLU A 134 -28.83 -8.76 9.74
N ALA A 135 -29.54 -9.25 8.71
CA ALA A 135 -28.94 -9.55 7.41
C ALA A 135 -28.42 -8.28 6.71
N GLU A 136 -29.21 -7.19 6.67
CA GLU A 136 -28.78 -5.93 6.04
C GLU A 136 -27.65 -5.24 6.84
N ASN A 137 -27.69 -5.31 8.16
CA ASN A 137 -26.63 -4.80 9.03
C ASN A 137 -25.34 -5.61 8.87
N ALA A 138 -25.40 -6.94 8.77
CA ALA A 138 -24.23 -7.77 8.50
C ALA A 138 -23.54 -7.40 7.18
N LYS A 139 -24.33 -7.17 6.11
CA LYS A 139 -23.82 -6.64 4.83
C LYS A 139 -23.16 -5.27 5.02
N MET A 140 -23.80 -4.37 5.77
CA MET A 140 -23.24 -3.05 6.06
C MET A 140 -21.90 -3.12 6.81
N GLN A 141 -21.76 -4.01 7.80
CA GLN A 141 -20.50 -4.18 8.53
C GLN A 141 -19.39 -4.71 7.62
N GLU A 142 -19.72 -5.66 6.74
CA GLU A 142 -18.76 -6.18 5.77
C GLU A 142 -18.32 -5.10 4.77
N LEU A 143 -19.26 -4.31 4.23
CA LEU A 143 -18.94 -3.21 3.33
C LEU A 143 -18.10 -2.12 4.00
N LYS A 144 -18.37 -1.81 5.28
CA LYS A 144 -17.52 -0.92 6.09
C LYS A 144 -16.11 -1.47 6.24
N ARG A 145 -15.97 -2.78 6.50
CA ARG A 145 -14.66 -3.44 6.62
C ARG A 145 -13.88 -3.35 5.31
N VAL A 146 -14.53 -3.64 4.18
CA VAL A 146 -13.93 -3.56 2.85
C VAL A 146 -13.52 -2.12 2.51
N TYR A 147 -14.40 -1.14 2.75
CA TYR A 147 -14.08 0.27 2.53
C TYR A 147 -12.88 0.73 3.38
N ASN A 148 -12.87 0.39 4.67
CA ASN A 148 -11.75 0.74 5.55
C ASN A 148 -10.43 0.10 5.09
N ALA A 149 -10.47 -1.17 4.68
CA ALA A 149 -9.29 -1.85 4.16
C ALA A 149 -8.77 -1.19 2.86
N ALA A 150 -9.67 -0.86 1.92
CA ALA A 150 -9.31 -0.17 0.68
C ALA A 150 -8.73 1.22 0.96
N LYS A 151 -9.36 1.98 1.87
CA LYS A 151 -8.87 3.29 2.30
C LYS A 151 -7.49 3.22 2.94
N THR A 152 -7.25 2.26 3.83
CA THR A 152 -5.94 2.07 4.46
C THR A 152 -4.87 1.69 3.44
N ALA A 153 -5.18 0.79 2.50
CA ALA A 153 -4.26 0.39 1.44
C ALA A 153 -3.91 1.57 0.51
N ALA A 154 -4.92 2.33 0.08
CA ALA A 154 -4.72 3.52 -0.75
C ALA A 154 -3.87 4.58 -0.01
N ALA A 155 -4.15 4.83 1.26
CA ALA A 155 -3.40 5.80 2.07
C ALA A 155 -1.94 5.39 2.27
N ALA A 156 -1.67 4.11 2.56
CA ALA A 156 -0.31 3.60 2.71
C ALA A 156 0.50 3.73 1.40
N GLU A 157 -0.12 3.37 0.27
CA GLU A 157 0.53 3.51 -1.04
C GLU A 157 0.74 4.97 -1.45
N GLU A 158 -0.23 5.85 -1.12
CA GLU A 158 -0.12 7.30 -1.32
C GLU A 158 1.04 7.88 -0.53
N GLU A 159 1.19 7.51 0.73
CA GLU A 159 2.30 7.94 1.59
C GLU A 159 3.65 7.49 1.02
N MET A 160 3.80 6.22 0.64
CA MET A 160 5.02 5.71 0.00
C MET A 160 5.34 6.45 -1.31
N THR A 161 4.31 6.70 -2.13
CA THR A 161 4.44 7.42 -3.39
C THR A 161 4.95 8.84 -3.15
N MET A 162 4.24 9.60 -2.30
CA MET A 162 4.59 10.97 -1.94
C MET A 162 6.00 11.08 -1.35
N PHE A 163 6.34 10.13 -0.47
CA PHE A 163 7.65 10.07 0.15
C PHE A 163 8.76 9.89 -0.88
N SER A 164 8.61 8.96 -1.83
CA SER A 164 9.58 8.75 -2.92
C SER A 164 9.68 9.97 -3.83
N LEU A 165 8.55 10.59 -4.19
CA LEU A 165 8.53 11.80 -5.01
C LEU A 165 9.15 13.02 -4.30
N GLY A 166 9.21 13.01 -2.97
CA GLY A 166 9.70 14.15 -2.18
C GLY A 166 8.74 15.34 -2.24
N ALA A 167 7.49 15.10 -2.60
CA ALA A 167 6.44 16.09 -2.59
C ALA A 167 5.78 16.09 -1.22
N ARG A 168 5.48 17.28 -0.68
CA ARG A 168 4.68 17.41 0.55
C ARG A 168 3.19 17.24 0.25
N GLU A 169 2.75 17.82 -0.86
CA GLU A 169 1.37 17.76 -1.33
C GLU A 169 1.38 17.66 -2.86
N LEU A 170 0.59 16.74 -3.40
CA LEU A 170 0.40 16.57 -4.83
C LEU A 170 -1.05 16.11 -5.06
N PRO A 171 -1.97 17.03 -5.37
CA PRO A 171 -3.40 16.73 -5.44
C PRO A 171 -3.75 15.60 -6.42
N THR A 172 -2.97 15.44 -7.49
CA THR A 172 -3.17 14.42 -8.53
C THR A 172 -2.40 13.13 -8.28
N VAL A 173 -1.79 12.93 -7.11
CA VAL A 173 -0.94 11.75 -6.82
C VAL A 173 -1.65 10.42 -7.11
N ARG A 174 -2.95 10.35 -6.82
CA ARG A 174 -3.78 9.16 -7.01
C ARG A 174 -4.10 8.84 -8.47
N GLU A 175 -3.85 9.77 -9.37
CA GLU A 175 -4.10 9.66 -10.81
C GLU A 175 -2.81 9.36 -11.59
N LEU A 176 -1.65 9.46 -10.92
CA LEU A 176 -0.37 9.23 -11.55
C LEU A 176 -0.20 7.76 -11.94
N VAL A 177 0.28 7.56 -13.17
CA VAL A 177 0.57 6.24 -13.74
C VAL A 177 2.07 6.10 -13.98
N GLY A 178 2.55 4.87 -14.10
CA GLY A 178 3.95 4.59 -14.36
C GLY A 178 4.40 3.34 -13.64
N ASP A 179 5.69 3.30 -13.30
CA ASP A 179 6.35 2.11 -12.80
C ASP A 179 6.86 2.34 -11.37
N VAL A 180 6.70 1.31 -10.54
CA VAL A 180 7.27 1.22 -9.20
C VAL A 180 8.37 0.18 -9.25
N HIS A 181 9.57 0.64 -8.97
CA HIS A 181 10.75 -0.19 -8.86
C HIS A 181 10.89 -0.58 -7.40
N SER A 182 11.02 -1.88 -7.11
CA SER A 182 11.21 -2.38 -5.76
C SER A 182 12.39 -3.34 -5.67
N LYS A 183 13.07 -3.31 -4.54
CA LYS A 183 14.18 -4.20 -4.21
C LYS A 183 14.11 -4.60 -2.75
N ILE A 184 14.49 -5.84 -2.49
CA ILE A 184 14.76 -6.33 -1.14
C ILE A 184 16.26 -6.33 -0.92
N VAL A 185 16.73 -5.73 0.17
CA VAL A 185 18.14 -5.71 0.54
C VAL A 185 18.28 -6.30 1.93
N GLU A 186 19.21 -7.21 2.13
CA GLU A 186 19.52 -7.72 3.45
C GLU A 186 20.84 -7.12 3.94
N ILE A 187 20.84 -6.65 5.18
CA ILE A 187 22.01 -6.06 5.82
C ILE A 187 22.31 -6.79 7.12
N ALA A 188 23.57 -6.71 7.54
CA ALA A 188 24.02 -7.10 8.86
C ALA A 188 24.48 -5.83 9.59
N VAL A 189 23.89 -5.57 10.75
CA VAL A 189 24.27 -4.46 11.65
C VAL A 189 24.96 -5.06 12.86
N THR A 190 26.18 -4.60 13.14
CA THR A 190 26.96 -5.02 14.31
C THR A 190 27.04 -3.86 15.29
N ASN A 191 26.63 -4.08 16.53
CA ASN A 191 26.70 -3.06 17.57
C ASN A 191 28.14 -2.87 18.09
N ARG A 192 28.35 -1.93 19.01
CA ARG A 192 29.67 -1.65 19.58
C ARG A 192 30.18 -2.79 20.48
N ALA A 193 29.27 -3.63 20.98
CA ALA A 193 29.60 -4.84 21.74
C ALA A 193 29.96 -6.05 20.85
N GLY A 194 29.93 -5.91 19.51
CA GLY A 194 30.26 -6.97 18.57
C GLY A 194 29.11 -7.95 18.26
N ALA A 195 27.91 -7.72 18.79
CA ALA A 195 26.72 -8.51 18.44
C ALA A 195 26.17 -8.08 17.08
N THR A 196 26.02 -9.03 16.17
CA THR A 196 25.48 -8.82 14.82
C THR A 196 24.02 -9.26 14.75
N LYS A 197 23.17 -8.42 14.14
CA LYS A 197 21.78 -8.73 13.79
C LYS A 197 21.56 -8.47 12.31
N ASN A 198 20.78 -9.33 11.67
CA ASN A 198 20.44 -9.19 10.26
C ASN A 198 19.08 -8.52 10.12
N TYR A 199 18.94 -7.69 9.09
CA TYR A 199 17.70 -7.00 8.76
C TYR A 199 17.43 -7.10 7.28
N ARG A 200 16.15 -7.26 6.93
CA ARG A 200 15.62 -7.12 5.59
C ARG A 200 15.04 -5.72 5.44
N LEU A 201 15.41 -5.05 4.36
CA LEU A 201 14.86 -3.77 3.98
C LEU A 201 14.08 -3.92 2.68
N GLU A 202 12.95 -3.23 2.64
CA GLU A 202 12.21 -2.99 1.41
C GLU A 202 12.56 -1.59 0.90
N MET A 203 13.08 -1.51 -0.31
CA MET A 203 13.39 -0.26 -0.98
C MET A 203 12.46 -0.08 -2.17
N LYS A 204 11.96 1.14 -2.38
CA LYS A 204 11.11 1.48 -3.53
C LYS A 204 11.55 2.78 -4.21
N GLN A 205 11.27 2.88 -5.50
CA GLN A 205 11.36 4.11 -6.28
C GLN A 205 10.14 4.20 -7.19
N TYR A 206 9.50 5.37 -7.20
CA TYR A 206 8.31 5.64 -8.00
C TYR A 206 8.69 6.48 -9.21
N LEU A 207 8.52 5.93 -10.42
CA LEU A 207 8.74 6.62 -11.69
C LEU A 207 7.39 6.84 -12.37
N LEU A 208 6.78 7.96 -12.05
CA LEU A 208 5.40 8.25 -12.40
C LEU A 208 5.29 9.37 -13.42
N ARG A 209 4.11 9.52 -14.01
CA ARG A 209 3.74 10.63 -14.88
C ARG A 209 2.28 10.99 -14.70
N ASP A 210 2.02 12.28 -14.81
CA ASP A 210 0.68 12.81 -15.00
C ASP A 210 0.36 12.77 -16.51
N GLU A 211 -0.59 11.94 -16.92
CA GLU A 211 -1.00 11.81 -18.33
C GLU A 211 -1.73 13.06 -18.85
N ALA A 212 -2.52 13.70 -18.00
CA ALA A 212 -3.31 14.87 -18.38
C ALA A 212 -2.40 16.06 -18.69
N ASN A 213 -1.41 16.28 -17.83
CA ASN A 213 -0.48 17.41 -17.94
C ASN A 213 0.85 17.06 -18.64
N LYS A 214 1.09 15.78 -18.93
CA LYS A 214 2.34 15.25 -19.51
C LYS A 214 3.58 15.57 -18.66
N ILE A 215 3.41 15.62 -17.34
CA ILE A 215 4.49 15.96 -16.39
C ILE A 215 5.09 14.68 -15.83
N PRO A 216 6.41 14.43 -15.98
CA PRO A 216 7.07 13.30 -15.35
C PRO A 216 7.40 13.60 -13.88
N HIS A 217 7.09 12.65 -13.01
CA HIS A 217 7.41 12.65 -11.58
C HIS A 217 8.42 11.53 -11.29
N ARG A 218 9.69 11.90 -11.16
CA ARG A 218 10.79 10.95 -10.90
C ARG A 218 11.12 10.93 -9.42
N GLY A 219 10.64 9.90 -8.73
CA GLY A 219 10.96 9.66 -7.33
C GLY A 219 12.40 9.22 -7.11
N ARG A 220 12.85 9.34 -5.86
CA ARG A 220 14.13 8.79 -5.38
C ARG A 220 13.91 7.40 -4.78
N TRP A 221 14.97 6.60 -4.75
CA TRP A 221 14.99 5.40 -3.93
C TRP A 221 14.85 5.77 -2.46
N VAL A 222 13.88 5.15 -1.80
CA VAL A 222 13.58 5.32 -0.38
C VAL A 222 13.54 3.95 0.29
N ILE A 223 13.83 3.94 1.59
CA ILE A 223 13.66 2.77 2.43
C ILE A 223 12.24 2.81 2.99
N ILE A 224 11.48 1.75 2.82
CA ILE A 224 10.12 1.67 3.37
C ILE A 224 10.18 1.30 4.85
N ARG A 225 10.87 0.20 5.16
CA ARG A 225 10.95 -0.34 6.52
C ARG A 225 12.16 -1.26 6.71
N PHE A 226 12.48 -1.50 7.98
CA PHE A 226 13.51 -2.44 8.44
C PHE A 226 12.86 -3.59 9.21
N GLU A 227 12.97 -4.81 8.70
CA GLU A 227 12.46 -6.02 9.34
C GLU A 227 13.61 -6.86 9.90
N PRO A 228 13.62 -7.22 11.20
CA PRO A 228 14.64 -8.11 11.73
C PRO A 228 14.52 -9.51 11.12
N LEU A 229 15.65 -10.07 10.68
CA LEU A 229 15.76 -11.47 10.28
C LEU A 229 16.14 -12.28 11.51
N ALA A 230 15.27 -13.22 11.90
CA ALA A 230 15.43 -14.10 13.04
C ALA A 230 16.68 -14.99 12.93
#